data_AF-A0AAE4ATC7-F1
#
_entry.id   AF-A0AAE4ATC7-F1
#
_cell.length_a   1.000
_cell.length_b   1.000
_cell.length_c   1.000
_cell.angle_alpha   90.00
_cell.angle_beta   90.00
_cell.angle_gamma   90.00
#
_symmetry.space_group_name_H-M   'P 1'
#
loop_
_entity.id
_entity.type
_entity.pdbx_description
1 polymer ?
#
loop_
_entity_poly.entity_id
_entity_poly.type
_entity_poly.pdbx_seq_one_letter_code
_entity_poly.pdbx_strand_id
1 'polypeptide(L)' 'MSQNLRKLIGTITMAVFVIVYALFAMLIGATMFAQSATWAQTIYYAIAGLVWVIPAGLLIRWMARPDPS' A
#
# COMPACT_ATOMS: atom_id res chain seq x y z
N MET A 1 17.14 20.32 2.49
CA MET A 1 17.13 19.26 3.52
C MET A 1 17.91 18.07 2.98
N SER A 2 18.80 17.47 3.78
CA SER A 2 19.69 16.38 3.35
C SER A 2 18.92 15.25 2.63
N GLN A 3 19.38 14.87 1.44
CA GLN A 3 18.85 13.80 0.59
C GLN A 3 18.55 12.48 1.33
N ASN A 4 19.31 12.20 2.39
CA ASN A 4 19.19 10.99 3.20
C ASN A 4 17.91 10.98 4.05
N LEU A 5 17.43 12.14 4.51
CA LEU A 5 16.23 12.24 5.33
C LEU A 5 14.96 12.00 4.50
N ARG A 6 14.91 12.50 3.25
CA ARG A 6 13.78 12.25 2.33
C ARG A 6 13.66 10.76 1.98
N LYS A 7 14.78 10.09 1.75
CA LYS A 7 14.80 8.63 1.52
C LYS A 7 14.36 7.85 2.75
N LEU A 8 14.82 8.22 3.95
CA LEU A 8 14.43 7.55 5.19
C LEU A 8 12.93 7.70 5.48
N ILE A 9 12.41 8.92 5.35
CA ILE A 9 10.98 9.19 5.55
C ILE A 9 10.15 8.43 4.51
N GLY A 10 10.55 8.44 3.23
CA GLY A 10 9.87 7.68 2.18
C GLY A 10 9.77 6.20 2.49
N THR A 11 10.88 5.56 2.88
CA THR A 11 10.90 4.14 3.23
C THR A 11 10.01 3.83 4.44
N ILE A 12 10.10 4.64 5.51
CA ILE A 12 9.29 4.43 6.73
C ILE A 12 7.81 4.63 6.41
N THR A 13 7.44 5.69 5.69
CA THR A 13 6.05 5.93 5.28
C THR A 13 5.53 4.78 4.44
N MET A 14 6.33 4.22 3.53
CA MET A 14 5.91 3.06 2.73
C MET A 14 5.69 1.83 3.61
N ALA A 15 6.60 1.55 4.54
CA ALA A 15 6.47 0.42 5.45
C ALA A 15 5.20 0.54 6.32
N VAL A 16 4.98 1.70 6.94
CA VAL A 16 3.79 1.95 7.75
C VAL A 16 2.52 1.88 6.91
N PHE A 17 2.53 2.48 5.71
CA PHE A 17 1.37 2.46 4.81
C PHE A 17 1.01 1.02 4.42
N VAL A 18 1.98 0.18 4.06
CA VAL A 18 1.75 -1.22 3.69
C VAL A 18 1.18 -2.00 4.87
N ILE A 19 1.71 -1.81 6.09
CA ILE A 19 1.20 -2.49 7.29
C ILE A 19 -0.25 -2.10 7.54
N VAL A 20 -0.54 -0.79 7.58
CA VAL A 20 -1.90 -0.28 7.82
C VAL A 20 -2.85 -0.79 6.74
N TYR A 21 -2.45 -0.69 5.46
CA TYR A 21 -3.25 -1.17 4.34
C TYR A 21 -3.57 -2.66 4.42
N ALA A 22 -2.57 -3.50 4.71
CA ALA A 22 -2.75 -4.94 4.84
C ALA A 22 -3.71 -5.30 5.98
N LEU A 23 -3.60 -4.62 7.12
CA LEU A 23 -4.51 -4.80 8.25
C LEU A 23 -5.95 -4.40 7.89
N PHE A 24 -6.15 -3.27 7.22
CA PHE A 24 -7.47 -2.86 6.73
C PHE A 24 -8.03 -3.83 5.70
N ALA A 25 -7.21 -4.29 4.75
CA ALA A 25 -7.62 -5.25 3.73
C ALA A 25 -8.06 -6.57 4.36
N MET A 26 -7.30 -7.10 5.32
CA MET A 26 -7.67 -8.27 6.11
C MET A 26 -8.93 -8.04 6.93
N LEU A 27 -9.03 -6.90 7.63
CA LEU A 27 -10.20 -6.59 8.47
C LEU A 27 -11.48 -6.55 7.64
N ILE A 28 -11.48 -5.86 6.51
CA ILE A 28 -12.63 -5.78 5.60
C ILE A 28 -12.92 -7.16 4.99
N GLY A 29 -11.90 -7.89 4.55
CA GLY A 29 -12.06 -9.25 4.01
C GLY A 29 -12.65 -10.24 5.03
N ALA A 30 -12.22 -10.14 6.29
CA ALA A 30 -12.68 -10.98 7.39
C ALA A 30 -14.03 -10.55 7.97
N THR A 31 -14.44 -9.28 7.86
CA THR A 31 -15.71 -8.80 8.44
C THR A 31 -16.84 -8.76 7.42
N MET A 32 -16.59 -8.21 6.23
CA MET A 32 -17.60 -8.07 5.17
C MET A 32 -17.78 -9.37 4.38
N PHE A 33 -16.70 -10.14 4.19
CA PHE A 33 -16.74 -11.33 3.33
C PHE A 33 -16.59 -12.66 4.07
N ALA A 34 -16.56 -12.69 5.41
CA ALA A 34 -16.48 -13.95 6.16
C ALA A 34 -17.68 -14.89 5.94
N GLN A 35 -18.86 -14.35 5.66
CA GLN A 35 -20.06 -15.15 5.35
C GLN A 35 -20.35 -15.25 3.83
N SER A 36 -19.51 -14.65 3.00
CA SER A 36 -19.69 -14.68 1.54
C SER A 36 -19.01 -15.89 0.90
N ALA A 37 -19.45 -16.26 -0.31
CA ALA A 37 -18.82 -17.31 -1.10
C ALA A 37 -17.32 -17.02 -1.32
N THR A 38 -16.49 -18.06 -1.24
CA THR A 38 -15.02 -17.99 -1.39
C THR A 38 -14.57 -17.19 -2.62
N TRP A 39 -15.35 -17.25 -3.70
CA TRP A 39 -15.11 -16.49 -4.93
C TRP A 39 -15.10 -14.96 -4.71
N ALA A 40 -16.00 -14.43 -3.88
CA ALA A 40 -16.09 -13.00 -3.59
C ALA A 40 -14.88 -12.53 -2.78
N GLN A 41 -14.41 -13.37 -1.83
CA GLN A 41 -13.15 -13.14 -1.12
C GLN A 41 -11.97 -13.08 -2.09
N THR A 42 -11.88 -14.01 -3.04
CA THR A 42 -10.78 -14.03 -4.03
C THR A 42 -10.75 -12.76 -4.87
N ILE A 43 -11.90 -12.31 -5.40
CA ILE A 43 -11.95 -11.05 -6.16
C ILE A 43 -11.57 -9.87 -5.28
N TYR A 44 -12.12 -9.80 -4.06
CA TYR A 44 -11.85 -8.71 -3.15
C TYR A 44 -10.35 -8.59 -2.88
N TYR A 45 -9.67 -9.70 -2.54
CA TYR A 45 -8.24 -9.70 -2.33
C TYR A 45 -7.44 -9.42 -3.61
N ALA A 46 -7.92 -9.86 -4.78
CA ALA A 46 -7.30 -9.52 -6.05
C ALA A 46 -7.39 -8.00 -6.34
N ILE A 47 -8.55 -7.39 -6.13
CA ILE A 47 -8.74 -5.94 -6.30
C ILE A 47 -7.95 -5.17 -5.26
N ALA A 48 -7.98 -5.56 -3.98
CA ALA A 48 -7.16 -4.94 -2.94
C ALA A 48 -5.65 -5.04 -3.28
N GLY A 49 -5.22 -6.20 -3.76
CA GLY A 49 -3.87 -6.45 -4.27
C GLY A 49 -3.50 -5.65 -5.54
N LEU A 50 -4.46 -5.07 -6.26
CA LEU A 50 -4.19 -4.16 -7.39
C LEU A 50 -4.27 -2.69 -6.97
N VAL A 51 -5.19 -2.35 -6.08
CA VAL A 51 -5.39 -0.97 -5.60
C VAL A 51 -4.14 -0.45 -4.91
N TRP A 52 -3.39 -1.27 -4.18
CA TRP A 52 -2.15 -0.81 -3.51
C TRP A 52 -0.99 -0.46 -4.47
N VAL A 53 -1.06 -0.89 -5.74
CA VAL A 53 -0.02 -0.57 -6.74
C VAL A 53 0.03 0.93 -7.03
N ILE A 54 -1.12 1.61 -6.98
CA ILE A 54 -1.22 3.06 -7.19
C ILE A 54 -0.43 3.85 -6.11
N PRO A 55 -0.70 3.67 -4.80
CA PRO A 55 0.07 4.35 -3.76
C PRO A 55 1.53 3.92 -3.75
N ALA A 56 1.86 2.64 -4.00
CA ALA A 56 3.24 2.19 -4.13
C ALA A 56 3.97 2.93 -5.27
N GLY A 57 3.35 3.01 -6.45
CA GLY A 57 3.92 3.72 -7.60
C GLY A 57 4.08 5.22 -7.38
N LEU A 58 3.11 5.88 -6.76
CA LEU A 58 3.18 7.31 -6.41
C LEU A 58 4.34 7.60 -5.44
N LEU A 59 4.50 6.74 -4.44
CA LEU A 59 5.51 6.88 -3.39
C LEU A 59 6.91 6.56 -3.92
N ILE A 60 7.08 5.52 -4.74
CA ILE A 60 8.32 5.23 -5.46
C ILE A 60 8.69 6.39 -6.38
N ARG A 61 7.74 6.95 -7.14
CA ARG A 61 7.98 8.12 -7.99
C ARG A 61 8.43 9.34 -7.20
N TRP A 62 7.93 9.51 -5.98
CA TRP A 62 8.36 10.57 -5.07
C TRP A 62 9.77 10.34 -4.53
N MET A 63 10.13 9.10 -4.19
CA MET A 63 11.49 8.72 -3.76
C MET A 63 12.52 8.77 -4.89
N ALA A 64 12.12 8.38 -6.09
CA ALA A 64 12.97 8.32 -7.29
C ALA A 64 13.08 9.67 -8.01
N ARG A 65 12.37 10.71 -7.55
CA ARG A 65 12.43 12.05 -8.16
C ARG A 65 13.87 12.59 -8.02
N PRO A 66 14.59 12.83 -9.13
CA PRO A 66 15.94 13.39 -9.08
C PRO A 66 15.85 14.82 -8.54
N ASP A 67 16.80 15.21 -7.69
CA ASP A 67 16.90 16.60 -7.27
C ASP A 67 17.31 17.46 -8.46
N PRO A 68 16.70 18.65 -8.64
CA PRO A 68 17.15 19.58 -9.66
C PRO A 68 18.57 20.03 -9.31
N SER A 69 19.50 19.75 -10.22
CA SER A 69 20.90 20.20 -10.19
C SER A 69 21.00 21.71 -10.35
#